data_AF-A0A1H3DZZ8-F1
#
_entry.id   AF-A0A1H3DZZ8-F1
#
_cell.length_a   1.000
_cell.length_b   1.000
_cell.length_c   1.000
_cell.angle_alpha   90.00
_cell.angle_beta   90.00
_cell.angle_gamma   90.00
#
_symmetry.space_group_name_H-M   'P 1'
#
loop_
_entity.id
_entity.type
_entity.pdbx_description
1 polymer ?
#
loop_
_entity_poly.entity_id
_entity_poly.type
_entity_poly.pdbx_seq_one_letter_code
_entity_poly.pdbx_strand_id
1 'polypeptide(L)'
;MMKLKTIRIQVLCMLLFTLFANTASATDFKVSMIIADKNTETLAGGFHTKITPGSKHTYTVTVTNHSKENESVFYLYPADVVPKLNGGKNFRDYGETVSGPAKWIKTKPEKIILQPLEAKNFSFNIEYPKDLSYGQYISYIALQEYKEPEVVKSKSQEVTFQTDALTKIGIQIIGDYNSDQANSKFSFSDFEYEYLSNGLLSVSPHVENGGNILGKPDIEMKLIDLDTNQNIYESSLSMDSVYANTEAKTDFILKDTFLEQGNYKAVLVGEWEDQRFSREFEFTLNQEEVTTSQRTLADNNIIKIVTQKNDTQVILLTAILGFIVMLLLIILLFKKSKRKSERGDEYVTSKETLEATKN
;
A
#
# COMPACT_ATOMS: atom_id res chain seq x y z
N MET A 1 23.30 -12.86 71.39
CA MET A 1 23.09 -11.39 71.35
C MET A 1 24.31 -10.79 70.66
N MET A 2 24.13 -9.91 69.64
CA MET A 2 25.11 -9.50 68.59
C MET A 2 25.27 -10.50 67.42
N LYS A 3 25.26 -10.13 66.14
CA LYS A 3 24.98 -8.85 65.46
C LYS A 3 24.56 -9.18 64.02
N LEU A 4 23.30 -8.91 63.72
CA LEU A 4 22.66 -8.92 62.42
C LEU A 4 22.98 -7.59 61.73
N LYS A 5 24.02 -7.49 60.88
CA LYS A 5 24.35 -6.20 60.22
C LYS A 5 25.33 -6.31 59.04
N THR A 6 25.05 -7.13 58.02
CA THR A 6 25.87 -7.08 56.79
C THR A 6 25.19 -7.61 55.52
N ILE A 7 23.90 -7.31 55.30
CA ILE A 7 23.28 -7.55 53.98
C ILE A 7 22.29 -6.42 53.66
N ARG A 8 22.79 -5.17 53.61
CA ARG A 8 22.08 -4.02 53.03
C ARG A 8 23.13 -2.97 52.68
N ILE A 9 23.78 -3.10 51.53
CA ILE A 9 24.48 -2.07 50.73
C ILE A 9 25.14 -2.88 49.60
N GLN A 10 24.36 -3.16 48.54
CA GLN A 10 24.88 -3.52 47.21
C GLN A 10 23.78 -3.56 46.13
N VAL A 11 22.52 -3.26 46.48
CA VAL A 11 21.41 -3.08 45.51
C VAL A 11 21.13 -1.59 45.21
N LEU A 12 21.90 -0.64 45.78
CA LEU A 12 21.62 0.79 45.70
C LEU A 12 22.44 1.57 44.63
N CYS A 13 23.13 0.90 43.71
CA CYS A 13 23.89 1.59 42.64
C CYS A 13 23.52 1.14 41.21
N MET A 14 22.45 0.37 41.04
CA MET A 14 21.97 -0.08 39.72
C MET A 14 20.57 0.45 39.40
N LEU A 15 20.25 1.65 39.91
CA LEU A 15 18.96 2.31 39.74
C LEU A 15 19.14 3.83 39.55
N LEU A 16 20.20 4.20 38.83
CA LEU A 16 20.37 5.56 38.31
C LEU A 16 20.33 5.50 36.77
N PHE A 17 19.30 6.13 36.22
CA PHE A 17 19.14 6.54 34.83
C PHE A 17 18.99 5.45 33.76
N THR A 18 17.84 4.78 33.78
CA THR A 18 17.11 4.53 32.52
C THR A 18 15.86 5.41 32.51
N LEU A 19 16.06 6.72 32.42
CA LEU A 19 15.05 7.59 31.83
C LEU A 19 15.04 7.21 30.35
N PHE A 20 14.07 6.38 29.95
CA PHE A 20 13.81 6.06 28.56
C PHE A 20 13.39 7.35 27.86
N ALA A 21 14.36 8.10 27.37
CA ALA A 21 14.15 9.14 26.39
C ALA A 21 13.82 8.45 25.07
N ASN A 22 12.63 8.69 24.53
CA ASN A 22 12.31 8.23 23.18
C ASN A 22 13.18 8.99 22.20
N THR A 23 14.04 8.27 21.51
CA THR A 23 14.80 8.78 20.38
C THR A 23 14.11 8.33 19.10
N ALA A 24 13.50 9.26 18.37
CA ALA A 24 13.25 9.03 16.96
C ALA A 24 14.59 9.21 16.21
N SER A 25 15.02 8.18 15.48
CA SER A 25 16.26 8.18 14.69
C SER A 25 15.96 7.57 13.33
N ALA A 26 16.38 8.23 12.25
CA ALA A 26 16.47 7.59 10.93
C ALA A 26 17.94 7.18 10.71
N THR A 27 18.22 5.97 10.25
CA THR A 27 19.59 5.40 10.20
C THR A 27 20.54 6.13 9.27
N ASP A 28 20.02 6.84 8.27
CA ASP A 28 20.80 7.73 7.39
C ASP A 28 20.83 9.18 7.89
N PHE A 29 19.97 9.51 8.86
CA PHE A 29 19.80 10.84 9.43
C PHE A 29 20.47 10.91 10.79
N LYS A 30 21.63 11.56 10.85
CA LYS A 30 22.38 11.73 12.10
C LYS A 30 21.75 12.78 13.01
N VAL A 31 20.42 12.82 13.15
CA VAL A 31 19.72 13.73 14.05
C VAL A 31 18.64 12.98 14.81
N SER A 32 18.45 13.35 16.08
CA SER A 32 17.38 12.83 16.92
C SER A 32 16.66 13.96 17.65
N MET A 33 15.42 13.68 18.05
CA MET A 33 14.67 14.53 18.97
C MET A 33 14.25 13.77 20.20
N ILE A 34 14.24 14.45 21.34
CA ILE A 34 13.80 13.94 22.65
C ILE A 34 12.94 15.03 23.32
N ILE A 35 11.82 14.66 23.95
CA ILE A 35 11.09 15.57 24.84
C ILE A 35 11.42 15.24 26.29
N ALA A 36 11.73 16.27 27.07
CA ALA A 36 11.88 16.17 28.51
C ALA A 36 10.61 16.67 29.21
N ASP A 37 9.69 15.76 29.55
CA ASP A 37 8.56 16.08 30.42
C ASP A 37 8.35 14.96 31.47
N LYS A 38 8.38 15.34 32.74
CA LYS A 38 8.26 14.42 33.89
C LYS A 38 6.83 13.93 34.13
N ASN A 39 5.83 14.59 33.52
CA ASN A 39 4.41 14.30 33.74
C ASN A 39 3.77 13.53 32.57
N THR A 40 4.58 13.05 31.61
CA THR A 40 4.08 12.34 30.43
C THR A 40 4.40 10.87 30.49
N GLU A 41 3.46 10.06 30.00
CA GLU A 41 3.72 8.65 29.74
C GLU A 41 4.18 8.49 28.28
N THR A 42 5.31 7.81 28.12
CA THR A 42 5.77 7.32 26.84
C THR A 42 4.93 6.12 26.45
N LEU A 43 4.05 6.27 25.46
CA LEU A 43 3.29 5.16 24.90
C LEU A 43 3.41 5.18 23.37
N ALA A 44 3.74 4.03 22.78
CA ALA A 44 3.72 3.79 21.33
C ALA A 44 4.47 4.84 20.47
N GLY A 45 5.56 5.42 20.97
CA GLY A 45 6.38 6.41 20.22
C GLY A 45 5.80 7.83 20.18
N GLY A 46 4.83 8.16 21.03
CA GLY A 46 4.30 9.51 21.23
C GLY A 46 4.33 9.93 22.71
N PHE A 47 4.19 11.23 22.95
CA PHE A 47 4.06 11.82 24.27
C PHE A 47 2.58 12.01 24.59
N HIS A 48 2.09 11.20 25.51
CA HIS A 48 0.70 11.24 25.95
C HIS A 48 0.56 12.12 27.19
N THR A 49 -0.46 12.97 27.18
CA THR A 49 -0.85 13.78 28.33
C THR A 49 -2.36 13.85 28.45
N LYS A 50 -2.85 13.79 29.70
CA LYS A 50 -4.24 14.13 30.00
C LYS A 50 -4.37 15.64 30.03
N ILE A 51 -5.34 16.17 29.28
CA ILE A 51 -5.52 17.61 29.13
C ILE A 51 -6.86 18.06 29.68
N THR A 52 -6.94 19.33 30.03
CA THR A 52 -8.21 19.99 30.40
C THR A 52 -8.45 21.15 29.42
N PRO A 53 -9.69 21.43 29.01
CA PRO A 53 -9.97 22.55 28.12
C PRO A 53 -9.42 23.88 28.66
N GLY A 54 -8.78 24.65 27.79
CA GLY A 54 -8.14 25.93 28.14
C GLY A 54 -6.78 25.81 28.83
N SER A 55 -6.25 24.60 29.07
CA SER A 55 -4.94 24.44 29.68
C SER A 55 -3.81 24.89 28.75
N LYS A 56 -2.68 25.24 29.36
CA LYS A 56 -1.45 25.60 28.68
C LYS A 56 -0.34 24.66 29.13
N HIS A 57 0.42 24.15 28.18
CA HIS A 57 1.53 23.23 28.42
C HIS A 57 2.76 23.73 27.68
N THR A 58 3.93 23.54 28.29
CA THR A 58 5.21 23.85 27.67
C THR A 58 6.04 22.58 27.62
N TYR A 59 6.40 22.14 26.42
CA TYR A 59 7.28 21.00 26.19
C TYR A 59 8.68 21.50 25.81
N THR A 60 9.72 20.90 26.37
CA THR A 60 11.09 21.14 25.93
C THR A 60 11.56 19.97 25.07
N VAL A 61 11.88 20.27 23.82
CA VAL A 61 12.42 19.32 22.85
C VAL A 61 13.91 19.57 22.70
N THR A 62 14.72 18.56 22.99
CA THR A 62 16.15 18.55 22.69
C THR A 62 16.35 17.95 21.30
N VAL A 63 16.98 18.70 20.42
CA VAL A 63 17.43 18.23 19.10
C VAL A 63 18.94 18.07 19.14
N THR A 64 19.43 16.93 18.66
CA THR A 64 20.87 16.60 18.68
C THR A 64 21.34 16.21 17.30
N ASN A 65 22.43 16.82 16.85
CA ASN A 65 23.19 16.38 15.69
C ASN A 65 24.24 15.34 16.14
N HIS A 66 24.14 14.12 15.63
CA HIS A 66 25.07 13.00 15.87
C HIS A 66 26.21 12.93 14.85
N SER A 67 26.19 13.80 13.84
CA SER A 67 27.30 13.96 12.90
C SER A 67 28.53 14.51 13.61
N LYS A 68 29.69 13.90 13.36
CA LYS A 68 30.99 14.35 13.88
C LYS A 68 31.66 15.39 13.00
N GLU A 69 31.20 15.52 11.76
CA GLU A 69 31.93 16.26 10.71
C GLU A 69 31.05 17.31 10.04
N ASN A 70 29.78 16.97 9.80
CA ASN A 70 28.86 17.84 9.05
C ASN A 70 27.92 18.59 9.98
N GLU A 71 27.73 19.88 9.70
CA GLU A 71 26.57 20.60 10.22
C GLU A 71 25.27 20.03 9.66
N SER A 72 24.16 20.37 10.29
CA SER A 72 22.86 19.86 9.91
C SER A 72 21.82 20.97 9.97
N VAL A 73 21.07 21.13 8.89
CA VAL A 73 20.17 22.27 8.66
C VAL A 73 18.75 21.78 8.45
N PHE A 74 17.81 22.32 9.22
CA PHE A 74 16.42 21.83 9.26
C PHE A 74 15.41 22.95 9.41
N TYR A 75 14.17 22.64 9.06
CA TYR A 75 13.00 23.33 9.59
C TYR A 75 12.46 22.58 10.80
N LEU A 76 12.23 23.30 11.89
CA LEU A 76 11.51 22.82 13.07
C LEU A 76 10.14 23.51 13.14
N TYR A 77 9.07 22.73 13.18
CA TYR A 77 7.72 23.26 13.03
C TYR A 77 6.65 22.35 13.65
N PRO A 78 5.50 22.90 14.07
CA PRO A 78 4.33 22.11 14.40
C PRO A 78 3.65 21.59 13.11
N ALA A 79 3.21 20.33 13.12
CA ALA A 79 2.59 19.68 11.97
C ALA A 79 1.33 18.90 12.36
N ASP A 80 0.29 18.97 11.53
CA ASP A 80 -0.89 18.13 11.68
C ASP A 80 -0.60 16.70 11.25
N VAL A 81 -1.35 15.76 11.82
CA VAL A 81 -1.31 14.35 11.43
C VAL A 81 -1.86 14.15 10.02
N VAL A 82 -1.28 13.19 9.31
CA VAL A 82 -1.78 12.69 8.04
C VAL A 82 -1.66 11.16 8.08
N PRO A 83 -2.71 10.39 7.77
CA PRO A 83 -2.56 8.95 7.64
C PRO A 83 -1.57 8.58 6.52
N LYS A 84 -0.80 7.50 6.70
CA LYS A 84 -0.09 6.86 5.58
C LYS A 84 -1.06 5.97 4.80
N LEU A 85 -0.56 5.43 3.68
CA LEU A 85 -1.21 4.31 2.99
C LEU A 85 -1.40 3.13 3.95
N ASN A 86 -2.58 2.52 3.93
CA ASN A 86 -3.06 1.51 4.88
C ASN A 86 -3.14 2.03 6.33
N GLY A 87 -3.32 3.34 6.47
CA GLY A 87 -3.21 4.04 7.74
C GLY A 87 -1.77 4.14 8.22
N GLY A 88 -1.61 4.48 9.50
CA GLY A 88 -0.32 4.62 10.14
C GLY A 88 0.14 6.06 10.28
N LYS A 89 1.35 6.23 10.82
CA LYS A 89 1.82 7.53 11.31
C LYS A 89 2.54 8.36 10.24
N ASN A 90 1.94 9.47 9.84
CA ASN A 90 2.59 10.56 9.11
C ASN A 90 2.15 11.93 9.65
N PHE A 91 2.79 12.97 9.13
CA PHE A 91 2.45 14.36 9.37
C PHE A 91 2.76 15.22 8.16
N ARG A 92 2.12 16.40 8.12
CA ARG A 92 2.28 17.42 7.07
C ARG A 92 3.73 17.88 6.93
N ASP A 93 4.13 18.23 5.72
CA ASP A 93 5.43 18.79 5.41
C ASP A 93 5.50 20.28 5.78
N TYR A 94 6.72 20.79 5.89
CA TYR A 94 6.98 22.20 6.17
C TYR A 94 6.36 23.09 5.10
N GLY A 95 5.65 24.13 5.54
CA GLY A 95 4.99 25.09 4.65
C GLY A 95 3.57 24.72 4.26
N GLU A 96 3.12 23.49 4.55
CA GLU A 96 1.71 23.14 4.41
C GLU A 96 0.83 23.86 5.46
N THR A 97 -0.44 24.03 5.12
CA THR A 97 -1.40 24.69 6.02
C THR A 97 -1.73 23.78 7.20
N VAL A 98 -1.72 24.37 8.39
CA VAL A 98 -2.10 23.72 9.65
C VAL A 98 -3.53 24.11 10.03
N SER A 99 -4.42 23.14 10.20
CA SER A 99 -5.84 23.34 10.49
C SER A 99 -6.35 22.51 11.68
N GLY A 100 -5.64 21.43 12.02
CA GLY A 100 -5.92 20.51 13.11
C GLY A 100 -5.31 20.93 14.45
N PRO A 101 -5.04 19.97 15.36
CA PRO A 101 -4.51 20.24 16.69
C PRO A 101 -3.16 20.97 16.70
N ALA A 102 -2.35 20.88 15.63
CA ALA A 102 -1.05 21.53 15.62
C ALA A 102 -1.14 23.08 15.65
N LYS A 103 -2.29 23.67 15.28
CA LYS A 103 -2.54 25.13 15.40
C LYS A 103 -2.56 25.64 16.85
N TRP A 104 -2.67 24.72 17.81
CA TRP A 104 -2.64 25.03 19.23
C TRP A 104 -1.21 25.25 19.73
N ILE A 105 -0.22 24.77 18.98
CA ILE A 105 1.20 24.98 19.24
C ILE A 105 1.57 26.40 18.76
N LYS A 106 1.90 27.29 19.70
CA LYS A 106 2.15 28.73 19.45
C LYS A 106 3.59 29.05 19.06
N THR A 107 4.43 28.03 18.86
CA THR A 107 5.81 28.21 18.42
C THR A 107 5.84 28.37 16.90
N LYS A 108 6.51 29.41 16.43
CA LYS A 108 6.66 29.67 15.00
C LYS A 108 7.63 28.66 14.38
N PRO A 109 7.40 28.23 13.13
CA PRO A 109 8.40 27.49 12.38
C PRO A 109 9.72 28.25 12.31
N GLU A 110 10.84 27.56 12.46
CA GLU A 110 12.17 28.15 12.38
C GLU A 110 13.17 27.28 11.64
N LYS A 111 14.11 27.92 10.95
CA LYS A 111 15.27 27.25 10.34
C LYS A 111 16.37 27.16 11.41
N ILE A 112 16.84 25.94 11.65
CA ILE A 112 17.86 25.64 12.65
C ILE A 112 19.11 25.12 11.96
N ILE A 113 20.26 25.54 12.47
CA ILE A 113 21.57 25.00 12.12
C ILE A 113 22.17 24.41 13.40
N LEU A 114 22.54 23.14 13.33
CA LEU A 114 23.26 22.44 14.39
C LEU A 114 24.67 22.08 13.92
N GLN A 115 25.66 22.54 14.68
CA GLN A 115 27.05 22.16 14.48
C GLN A 115 27.25 20.66 14.78
N PRO A 116 28.36 20.05 14.33
CA PRO A 116 28.68 18.67 14.66
C PRO A 116 28.59 18.41 16.17
N LEU A 117 27.91 17.33 16.56
CA LEU A 117 27.70 16.92 17.96
C LEU A 117 26.92 17.94 18.82
N GLU A 118 26.33 18.98 18.23
CA GLU A 118 25.59 20.00 18.96
C GLU A 118 24.20 19.50 19.38
N ALA A 119 23.80 19.84 20.60
CA ALA A 119 22.43 19.67 21.09
C ALA A 119 21.83 21.02 21.49
N LYS A 120 20.61 21.31 21.04
CA LYS A 120 19.85 22.51 21.40
C LYS A 120 18.48 22.16 21.95
N ASN A 121 18.02 22.96 22.91
CA ASN A 121 16.69 22.84 23.50
C ASN A 121 15.75 23.88 22.91
N PHE A 122 14.56 23.42 22.53
CA PHE A 122 13.49 24.24 21.95
C PHE A 122 12.24 24.10 22.80
N SER A 123 11.57 25.22 23.08
CA SER A 123 10.36 25.23 23.89
C SER A 123 9.11 25.38 23.03
N PHE A 124 8.14 24.51 23.25
CA PHE A 124 6.88 24.46 22.53
C PHE A 124 5.71 24.72 23.48
N ASN A 125 5.06 25.85 23.29
CA ASN A 125 3.89 26.24 24.07
C ASN A 125 2.63 25.78 23.35
N ILE A 126 1.85 24.91 23.99
CA ILE A 126 0.57 24.42 23.48
C ILE A 126 -0.54 25.06 24.31
N GLU A 127 -1.51 25.67 23.64
CA GLU A 127 -2.70 26.25 24.26
C GLU A 127 -3.95 25.53 23.76
N TYR A 128 -4.52 24.67 24.61
CA TYR A 128 -5.71 23.91 24.26
C TYR A 128 -6.95 24.81 24.26
N PRO A 129 -7.85 24.69 23.28
CA PRO A 129 -9.12 25.41 23.25
C PRO A 129 -9.94 25.20 24.53
N LYS A 130 -10.79 26.18 24.88
CA LYS A 130 -11.69 26.09 26.04
C LYS A 130 -12.92 25.23 25.76
N ASP A 131 -13.24 25.06 24.49
CA ASP A 131 -14.42 24.41 23.93
C ASP A 131 -14.09 23.04 23.31
N LEU A 132 -13.10 22.34 23.86
CA LEU A 132 -12.78 20.98 23.42
C LEU A 132 -13.94 20.03 23.69
N SER A 133 -14.26 19.21 22.68
CA SER A 133 -15.07 18.01 22.83
C SER A 133 -14.26 16.90 23.50
N TYR A 134 -14.92 15.86 24.00
CA TYR A 134 -14.18 14.66 24.41
C TYR A 134 -13.46 14.06 23.22
N GLY A 135 -12.29 13.45 23.42
CA GLY A 135 -11.51 12.91 22.33
C GLY A 135 -10.02 12.87 22.56
N GLN A 136 -9.32 12.48 21.49
CA GLN A 136 -7.88 12.42 21.39
C GLN A 136 -7.39 13.39 20.32
N TYR A 137 -6.46 14.25 20.71
CA TYR A 137 -5.94 15.31 19.85
C TYR A 137 -4.47 15.09 19.59
N ILE A 138 -4.16 14.78 18.33
CA ILE A 138 -2.83 14.38 17.93
C ILE A 138 -2.22 15.44 17.02
N SER A 139 -0.97 15.79 17.30
CA SER A 139 -0.15 16.68 16.47
C SER A 139 1.30 16.20 16.50
N TYR A 140 2.16 16.84 15.71
CA TYR A 140 3.58 16.58 15.69
C TYR A 140 4.39 17.85 15.94
N ILE A 141 5.53 17.69 16.61
CA ILE A 141 6.66 18.60 16.47
C ILE A 141 7.62 17.93 15.50
N ALA A 142 7.85 18.56 14.35
CA ALA A 142 8.53 17.97 13.21
C ALA A 142 9.86 18.66 12.90
N LEU A 143 10.84 17.86 12.52
CA LEU A 143 12.04 18.28 11.81
C LEU A 143 11.97 17.80 10.37
N GLN A 144 12.27 18.71 9.44
CA GLN A 144 12.42 18.40 8.03
C GLN A 144 13.75 18.93 7.53
N GLU A 145 14.47 18.11 6.78
CA GLU A 145 15.73 18.49 6.13
C GLU A 145 15.55 19.75 5.27
N TYR A 146 16.44 20.72 5.48
CA TYR A 146 16.57 21.86 4.58
C TYR A 146 17.46 21.45 3.42
N LYS A 147 16.88 21.36 2.22
CA LYS A 147 17.65 21.26 0.97
C LYS A 147 17.69 22.62 0.30
N GLU A 148 18.88 23.07 -0.09
CA GLU A 148 18.98 24.21 -0.99
C GLU A 148 18.37 23.82 -2.35
N PRO A 149 17.67 24.73 -3.03
CA PRO A 149 17.19 24.46 -4.37
C PRO A 149 18.40 24.19 -5.28
N GLU A 150 18.54 22.96 -5.76
CA GLU A 150 19.59 22.63 -6.71
C GLU A 150 19.36 23.41 -8.01
N VAL A 151 20.32 24.28 -8.36
CA VAL A 151 20.34 24.89 -9.69
C VAL A 151 20.82 23.82 -10.66
N VAL A 152 19.88 23.17 -11.35
CA VAL A 152 20.21 22.17 -12.38
C VAL A 152 21.07 22.82 -13.47
N LYS A 153 22.38 22.64 -13.37
CA LYS A 153 23.31 22.97 -14.45
C LYS A 153 23.36 21.76 -15.37
N SER A 154 22.47 21.73 -16.35
CA SER A 154 22.40 20.68 -17.37
C SER A 154 23.73 20.58 -18.13
N LYS A 155 24.57 19.60 -17.74
CA LYS A 155 25.66 19.11 -18.58
C LYS A 155 25.63 17.59 -18.60
N SER A 156 25.65 17.07 -19.83
CA SER A 156 25.85 15.68 -20.27
C SER A 156 24.76 14.64 -20.03
N GLN A 157 24.63 13.77 -21.04
CA GLN A 157 23.69 12.66 -21.22
C GLN A 157 24.04 11.47 -20.31
N GLU A 158 23.88 11.62 -19.00
CA GLU A 158 23.88 10.50 -18.06
C GLU A 158 22.62 10.62 -17.19
N VAL A 159 21.68 9.68 -17.36
CA VAL A 159 20.46 9.63 -16.53
C VAL A 159 20.87 9.09 -15.18
N THR A 160 21.30 9.98 -14.29
CA THR A 160 21.50 9.66 -12.88
C THR A 160 20.14 9.81 -12.20
N PHE A 161 19.58 8.70 -11.71
CA PHE A 161 18.38 8.75 -10.87
C PHE A 161 18.78 9.29 -9.49
N GLN A 162 18.81 10.61 -9.33
CA GLN A 162 18.82 11.22 -8.00
C GLN A 162 17.40 11.13 -7.45
N THR A 163 17.20 10.27 -6.44
CA THR A 163 15.97 10.28 -5.66
C THR A 163 16.12 11.33 -4.57
N ASP A 164 15.39 12.44 -4.71
CA ASP A 164 15.33 13.47 -3.67
C ASP A 164 14.50 12.97 -2.48
N ALA A 165 15.04 12.04 -1.71
CA ALA A 165 14.46 11.65 -0.44
C ALA A 165 14.56 12.85 0.52
N LEU A 166 13.42 13.48 0.81
CA LEU A 166 13.31 14.53 1.82
C LEU A 166 13.19 13.86 3.19
N THR A 167 14.22 14.00 4.03
CA THR A 167 14.20 13.35 5.34
C THR A 167 13.39 14.16 6.34
N LYS A 168 12.46 13.51 7.05
CA LYS A 168 11.70 14.12 8.15
C LYS A 168 11.60 13.19 9.35
N ILE A 169 11.63 13.80 10.55
CA ILE A 169 11.43 13.13 11.83
C ILE A 169 10.36 13.91 12.60
N GLY A 170 9.46 13.22 13.27
CA GLY A 170 8.42 13.85 14.07
C GLY A 170 8.34 13.21 15.45
N ILE A 171 8.07 14.04 16.46
CA ILE A 171 7.59 13.57 17.75
C ILE A 171 6.09 13.80 17.81
N GLN A 172 5.34 12.74 18.07
CA GLN A 172 3.89 12.80 18.24
C GLN A 172 3.54 13.35 19.62
N ILE A 173 2.65 14.35 19.67
CA ILE A 173 2.06 14.92 20.89
C ILE A 173 0.59 14.53 20.92
N ILE A 174 0.17 13.87 22.00
CA ILE A 174 -1.18 13.32 22.17
C ILE A 174 -1.80 13.93 23.42
N GLY A 175 -2.84 14.74 23.21
CA GLY A 175 -3.68 15.28 24.27
C GLY A 175 -4.98 14.51 24.38
N ASP A 176 -5.19 13.83 25.51
CA ASP A 176 -6.41 13.07 25.79
C ASP A 176 -7.33 13.88 26.72
N TYR A 177 -8.56 14.19 26.27
CA TYR A 177 -9.60 14.80 27.09
C TYR A 177 -10.82 13.88 27.15
N ASN A 178 -10.99 13.18 28.28
CA ASN A 178 -12.05 12.17 28.47
C ASN A 178 -12.18 11.24 27.26
N SER A 179 -11.05 10.73 26.76
CA SER A 179 -10.99 9.94 25.52
C SER A 179 -11.70 8.59 25.63
N ASP A 180 -11.96 8.10 26.84
CA ASP A 180 -12.84 6.97 27.13
C ASP A 180 -14.31 7.22 26.76
N GLN A 181 -14.72 8.48 26.65
CA GLN A 181 -16.05 8.91 26.21
C GLN A 181 -16.04 9.45 24.78
N ALA A 182 -14.93 9.27 24.07
CA ALA A 182 -14.83 9.61 22.67
C ALA A 182 -15.71 8.66 21.83
N ASN A 183 -16.14 9.16 20.68
CA ASN A 183 -16.89 8.42 19.69
C ASN A 183 -16.01 8.12 18.47
N SER A 184 -15.96 6.85 18.09
CA SER A 184 -15.48 6.42 16.78
C SER A 184 -16.57 6.65 15.74
N LYS A 185 -16.24 6.98 14.50
CA LYS A 185 -17.24 6.98 13.42
C LYS A 185 -16.54 6.74 12.10
N PHE A 186 -16.65 5.51 11.60
CA PHE A 186 -15.99 5.11 10.37
C PHE A 186 -16.95 4.96 9.20
N SER A 187 -16.47 5.29 8.00
CA SER A 187 -17.17 5.07 6.74
C SER A 187 -16.18 4.94 5.59
N PHE A 188 -16.62 4.33 4.49
CA PHE A 188 -15.90 4.42 3.23
C PHE A 188 -16.38 5.65 2.46
N SER A 189 -15.48 6.56 2.11
CA SER A 189 -15.79 7.84 1.45
C SER A 189 -15.65 7.74 -0.07
N ASP A 190 -14.60 7.07 -0.54
CA ASP A 190 -14.23 6.95 -1.96
C ASP A 190 -13.60 5.59 -2.29
N PHE A 191 -13.43 5.32 -3.58
CA PHE A 191 -12.81 4.12 -4.14
C PHE A 191 -12.10 4.44 -5.45
N GLU A 192 -10.79 4.16 -5.48
CA GLU A 192 -9.95 4.31 -6.67
C GLU A 192 -9.47 2.94 -7.16
N TYR A 193 -9.06 2.85 -8.42
CA TYR A 193 -8.30 1.70 -8.92
C TYR A 193 -7.24 2.18 -9.90
N GLU A 194 -6.13 1.45 -9.97
CA GLU A 194 -5.07 1.70 -10.93
C GLU A 194 -4.26 0.43 -11.23
N TYR A 195 -3.69 0.36 -12.43
CA TYR A 195 -2.66 -0.63 -12.72
C TYR A 195 -1.30 -0.09 -12.32
N LEU A 196 -0.62 -0.82 -11.45
CA LEU A 196 0.74 -0.52 -11.01
C LEU A 196 1.73 -0.67 -12.17
N SER A 197 2.95 -0.14 -12.00
CA SER A 197 4.02 -0.22 -13.01
C SER A 197 4.45 -1.65 -13.36
N ASN A 198 4.13 -2.63 -12.50
CA ASN A 198 4.34 -4.05 -12.74
C ASN A 198 3.13 -4.76 -13.39
N GLY A 199 2.07 -4.02 -13.72
CA GLY A 199 0.85 -4.49 -14.35
C GLY A 199 -0.20 -5.06 -13.40
N LEU A 200 0.07 -5.19 -12.10
CA LEU A 200 -0.93 -5.65 -11.14
C LEU A 200 -2.02 -4.58 -10.93
N LEU A 201 -3.27 -5.02 -10.77
CA LEU A 201 -4.36 -4.13 -10.37
C LEU A 201 -4.25 -3.83 -8.87
N SER A 202 -4.24 -2.55 -8.53
CA SER A 202 -4.46 -2.03 -7.18
C SER A 202 -5.86 -1.43 -7.12
N VAL A 203 -6.60 -1.76 -6.08
CA VAL A 203 -7.87 -1.11 -5.76
C VAL A 203 -7.76 -0.49 -4.38
N SER A 204 -8.25 0.73 -4.25
CA SER A 204 -7.91 1.59 -3.13
C SER A 204 -9.12 2.27 -2.51
N PRO A 205 -9.77 1.65 -1.52
CA PRO A 205 -10.82 2.31 -0.77
C PRO A 205 -10.27 3.38 0.20
N HIS A 206 -11.04 4.44 0.38
CA HIS A 206 -10.75 5.51 1.32
C HIS A 206 -11.59 5.33 2.59
N VAL A 207 -10.92 5.27 3.75
CA VAL A 207 -11.56 5.10 5.06
C VAL A 207 -11.53 6.43 5.80
N GLU A 208 -12.71 7.01 6.00
CA GLU A 208 -12.91 8.24 6.74
C GLU A 208 -13.19 7.94 8.21
N ASN A 209 -12.54 8.67 9.11
CA ASN A 209 -12.85 8.69 10.53
C ASN A 209 -13.47 10.04 10.90
N GLY A 210 -14.80 10.12 10.87
CA GLY A 210 -15.57 11.27 11.35
C GLY A 210 -15.74 11.34 12.87
N GLY A 211 -15.02 10.49 13.61
CA GLY A 211 -14.99 10.48 15.06
C GLY A 211 -14.00 11.49 15.65
N ASN A 212 -13.81 11.41 16.97
CA ASN A 212 -12.91 12.26 17.75
C ASN A 212 -11.79 11.45 18.45
N ILE A 213 -11.61 10.18 18.08
CA ILE A 213 -10.52 9.32 18.54
C ILE A 213 -9.88 8.59 17.36
N LEU A 214 -8.57 8.31 17.46
CA LEU A 214 -7.87 7.46 16.51
C LEU A 214 -8.43 6.03 16.58
N GLY A 215 -8.65 5.41 15.43
CA GLY A 215 -8.98 3.98 15.36
C GLY A 215 -8.08 3.21 14.41
N LYS A 216 -8.19 1.88 14.46
CA LYS A 216 -7.38 0.94 13.67
C LYS A 216 -8.29 -0.12 13.02
N PRO A 217 -9.19 0.29 12.11
CA PRO A 217 -10.20 -0.62 11.59
C PRO A 217 -9.59 -1.79 10.81
N ASP A 218 -10.25 -2.94 10.92
CA ASP A 218 -10.05 -4.08 10.04
C ASP A 218 -10.96 -3.91 8.81
N ILE A 219 -10.42 -4.13 7.62
CA ILE A 219 -11.11 -3.94 6.34
C ILE A 219 -11.08 -5.26 5.57
N GLU A 220 -12.26 -5.73 5.17
CA GLU A 220 -12.47 -6.83 4.24
C GLU A 220 -12.99 -6.29 2.90
N MET A 221 -12.48 -6.84 1.81
CA MET A 221 -12.92 -6.54 0.45
C MET A 221 -13.26 -7.82 -0.28
N LYS A 222 -14.40 -7.80 -0.99
CA LYS A 222 -14.79 -8.78 -1.99
C LYS A 222 -14.98 -8.11 -3.34
N LEU A 223 -14.44 -8.70 -4.41
CA LEU A 223 -14.70 -8.27 -5.77
C LEU A 223 -15.66 -9.24 -6.45
N ILE A 224 -16.69 -8.69 -7.08
CA ILE A 224 -17.73 -9.42 -7.80
C ILE A 224 -17.70 -8.99 -9.26
N ASP A 225 -17.61 -9.95 -10.17
CA ASP A 225 -17.86 -9.73 -11.59
C ASP A 225 -19.36 -9.56 -11.82
N LEU A 226 -19.79 -8.43 -12.38
CA LEU A 226 -21.21 -8.11 -12.55
C LEU A 226 -21.88 -8.88 -13.69
N ASP A 227 -21.11 -9.40 -14.66
CA ASP A 227 -21.65 -10.18 -15.77
C ASP A 227 -21.96 -11.62 -15.33
N THR A 228 -21.08 -12.21 -14.51
CA THR A 228 -21.24 -13.59 -14.01
C THR A 228 -21.85 -13.66 -12.60
N ASN A 229 -21.90 -12.54 -11.88
CA ASN A 229 -22.27 -12.43 -10.47
C ASN A 229 -21.46 -13.36 -9.56
N GLN A 230 -20.20 -13.63 -9.91
CA GLN A 230 -19.28 -14.47 -9.14
C GLN A 230 -18.32 -13.63 -8.29
N ASN A 231 -18.02 -14.10 -7.08
CA ASN A 231 -16.90 -13.58 -6.29
C ASN A 231 -15.59 -14.06 -6.91
N ILE A 232 -14.76 -13.13 -7.36
CA ILE A 232 -13.50 -13.41 -8.07
C ILE A 232 -12.27 -13.12 -7.22
N TYR A 233 -12.43 -12.39 -6.11
CA TYR A 233 -11.32 -12.04 -5.22
C TYR A 233 -11.83 -11.63 -3.84
N GLU A 234 -11.12 -12.06 -2.79
CA GLU A 234 -11.38 -11.68 -1.42
C GLU A 234 -10.05 -11.43 -0.70
N SER A 235 -10.00 -10.36 0.10
CA SER A 235 -8.82 -10.00 0.88
C SER A 235 -9.20 -9.19 2.10
N SER A 236 -8.35 -9.19 3.11
CA SER A 236 -8.52 -8.42 4.33
C SER A 236 -7.20 -7.81 4.79
N LEU A 237 -7.28 -6.70 5.51
CA LEU A 237 -6.14 -6.07 6.16
C LEU A 237 -6.56 -5.33 7.43
N SER A 238 -5.63 -5.21 8.37
CA SER A 238 -5.76 -4.35 9.54
C SER A 238 -5.03 -3.04 9.30
N MET A 239 -5.73 -1.91 9.40
CA MET A 239 -5.09 -0.59 9.27
C MET A 239 -4.29 -0.24 10.53
N ASP A 240 -3.14 0.43 10.39
CA ASP A 240 -2.33 0.79 11.57
C ASP A 240 -2.92 1.98 12.35
N SER A 241 -3.38 3.02 11.68
CA SER A 241 -4.09 4.13 12.33
C SER A 241 -4.82 5.04 11.35
N VAL A 242 -6.04 5.42 11.70
CA VAL A 242 -6.83 6.46 11.03
C VAL A 242 -7.19 7.53 12.06
N TYR A 243 -6.62 8.73 11.90
CA TYR A 243 -6.78 9.81 12.86
C TYR A 243 -8.19 10.41 12.82
N ALA A 244 -8.64 10.94 13.95
CA ALA A 244 -9.92 11.64 14.05
C ALA A 244 -10.02 12.79 13.03
N ASN A 245 -11.16 12.91 12.36
CA ASN A 245 -11.45 13.87 11.30
C ASN A 245 -10.44 13.83 10.13
N THR A 246 -9.94 12.63 9.80
CA THR A 246 -9.08 12.40 8.65
C THR A 246 -9.58 11.24 7.82
N GLU A 247 -8.99 11.10 6.63
CA GLU A 247 -9.23 10.00 5.71
C GLU A 247 -7.91 9.30 5.42
N ALA A 248 -7.94 7.97 5.37
CA ALA A 248 -6.80 7.13 5.06
C ALA A 248 -7.09 6.27 3.82
N LYS A 249 -6.22 6.40 2.81
CA LYS A 249 -6.20 5.50 1.66
C LYS A 249 -5.67 4.13 2.07
N THR A 250 -6.31 3.08 1.60
CA THR A 250 -5.91 1.68 1.76
C THR A 250 -5.70 1.06 0.39
N ASP A 251 -4.74 0.16 0.22
CA ASP A 251 -4.45 -0.50 -1.06
C ASP A 251 -4.57 -2.03 -0.95
N PHE A 252 -5.39 -2.60 -1.82
CA PHE A 252 -5.46 -4.03 -2.07
C PHE A 252 -4.84 -4.34 -3.45
N ILE A 253 -3.72 -5.06 -3.44
CA ILE A 253 -3.02 -5.46 -4.68
C ILE A 253 -3.40 -6.91 -5.01
N LEU A 254 -3.98 -7.11 -6.20
CA LEU A 254 -4.43 -8.43 -6.68
C LEU A 254 -3.25 -9.23 -7.24
N LYS A 255 -2.45 -9.86 -6.36
CA LYS A 255 -1.17 -10.51 -6.72
C LYS A 255 -1.29 -11.76 -7.60
N ASP A 256 -2.43 -12.43 -7.62
CA ASP A 256 -2.64 -13.70 -8.33
C ASP A 256 -3.94 -13.72 -9.16
N THR A 257 -4.53 -12.55 -9.37
CA THR A 257 -5.83 -12.41 -10.02
C THR A 257 -5.72 -11.33 -11.09
N PHE A 258 -5.80 -11.76 -12.35
CA PHE A 258 -5.93 -10.85 -13.48
C PHE A 258 -7.41 -10.67 -13.78
N LEU A 259 -7.83 -9.41 -13.90
CA LEU A 259 -9.19 -9.07 -14.29
C LEU A 259 -9.21 -8.68 -15.76
N GLU A 260 -10.10 -9.32 -16.53
CA GLU A 260 -10.35 -8.95 -17.92
C GLU A 260 -11.14 -7.63 -18.00
N GLN A 261 -11.30 -7.10 -19.21
CA GLN A 261 -12.21 -5.97 -19.43
C GLN A 261 -13.61 -6.35 -18.96
N GLY A 262 -14.26 -5.49 -18.17
CA GLY A 262 -15.58 -5.79 -17.63
C GLY A 262 -16.04 -4.80 -16.58
N ASN A 263 -17.24 -5.05 -16.05
CA ASN A 263 -17.82 -4.29 -14.94
C ASN A 263 -17.70 -5.10 -13.65
N TYR A 264 -17.21 -4.46 -12.60
CA TYR A 264 -16.93 -5.09 -11.33
C TYR A 264 -17.55 -4.30 -10.19
N LYS A 265 -17.79 -5.01 -9.09
CA LYS A 265 -18.26 -4.42 -7.84
C LYS A 265 -17.36 -4.81 -6.68
N ALA A 266 -16.85 -3.80 -5.97
CA ALA A 266 -16.16 -3.96 -4.71
C ALA A 266 -17.17 -3.85 -3.56
N VAL A 267 -17.30 -4.91 -2.76
CA VAL A 267 -18.07 -4.94 -1.52
C VAL A 267 -17.08 -4.83 -0.37
N LEU A 268 -17.15 -3.71 0.35
CA LEU A 268 -16.25 -3.41 1.46
C LEU A 268 -16.99 -3.51 2.78
N VAL A 269 -16.35 -4.15 3.75
CA VAL A 269 -16.82 -4.22 5.14
C VAL A 269 -15.66 -3.80 6.03
N GLY A 270 -15.91 -2.86 6.93
CA GLY A 270 -14.96 -2.42 7.94
C GLY A 270 -15.51 -2.66 9.34
N GLU A 271 -14.62 -3.02 10.26
CA GLU A 271 -14.93 -3.25 11.67
C GLU A 271 -13.92 -2.53 12.57
N TRP A 272 -14.41 -1.89 13.63
CA TRP A 272 -13.58 -1.30 14.68
C TRP A 272 -14.36 -1.27 16.00
N GLU A 273 -13.84 -1.96 17.01
CA GLU A 273 -14.53 -2.18 18.29
C GLU A 273 -15.95 -2.71 18.06
N ASP A 274 -16.98 -2.01 18.55
CA ASP A 274 -18.39 -2.40 18.37
C ASP A 274 -19.02 -1.82 17.08
N GLN A 275 -18.23 -1.16 16.22
CA GLN A 275 -18.70 -0.54 14.99
C GLN A 275 -18.43 -1.42 13.77
N ARG A 276 -19.46 -1.57 12.94
CA ARG A 276 -19.37 -2.19 11.62
C ARG A 276 -19.93 -1.23 10.57
N PHE A 277 -19.20 -1.04 9.50
CA PHE A 277 -19.57 -0.16 8.38
C PHE A 277 -19.31 -0.88 7.05
N SER A 278 -20.08 -0.54 6.02
CA SER A 278 -19.94 -1.18 4.72
C SER A 278 -20.33 -0.25 3.59
N ARG A 279 -19.73 -0.44 2.41
CA ARG A 279 -20.10 0.27 1.20
C ARG A 279 -19.79 -0.59 -0.02
N GLU A 280 -20.60 -0.43 -1.07
CA GLU A 280 -20.36 -1.03 -2.38
C GLU A 280 -19.92 0.05 -3.37
N PHE A 281 -18.98 -0.29 -4.24
CA PHE A 281 -18.50 0.56 -5.32
C PHE A 281 -18.48 -0.24 -6.61
N GLU A 282 -19.02 0.32 -7.68
CA GLU A 282 -18.95 -0.26 -9.03
C GLU A 282 -17.89 0.46 -9.86
N PHE A 283 -17.12 -0.28 -10.64
CA PHE A 283 -16.08 0.26 -11.52
C PHE A 283 -15.95 -0.58 -12.81
N THR A 284 -15.42 0.02 -13.86
CA THR A 284 -15.29 -0.61 -15.18
C THR A 284 -13.83 -0.61 -15.61
N LEU A 285 -13.29 -1.78 -15.92
CA LEU A 285 -11.95 -1.90 -16.51
C LEU A 285 -12.06 -1.77 -18.03
N ASN A 286 -11.31 -0.85 -18.63
CA ASN A 286 -11.32 -0.65 -20.07
C ASN A 286 -10.27 -1.52 -20.78
N GLN A 287 -10.51 -1.83 -22.06
CA GLN A 287 -9.66 -2.76 -22.82
C GLN A 287 -8.22 -2.27 -22.98
N GLU A 288 -8.01 -0.96 -23.09
CA GLU A 288 -6.69 -0.36 -23.33
C GLU A 288 -5.77 -0.56 -22.12
N GLU A 289 -6.28 -0.25 -20.92
CA GLU A 289 -5.60 -0.46 -19.64
C GLU A 289 -5.33 -1.94 -19.40
N VAL A 290 -6.33 -2.80 -19.59
CA VAL A 290 -6.23 -4.27 -19.40
C VAL A 290 -5.15 -4.85 -20.33
N THR A 291 -5.11 -4.44 -21.59
CA THR A 291 -4.10 -4.92 -22.56
C THR A 291 -2.69 -4.47 -22.17
N THR A 292 -2.55 -3.24 -21.67
CA THR A 292 -1.27 -2.69 -21.21
C THR A 292 -0.77 -3.41 -19.96
N SER A 293 -1.66 -3.64 -18.99
CA SER A 293 -1.41 -4.46 -17.81
C SER A 293 -0.98 -5.87 -18.18
N GLN A 294 -1.71 -6.54 -19.07
CA GLN A 294 -1.42 -7.90 -19.51
C GLN A 294 -0.02 -8.00 -20.12
N ARG A 295 0.37 -7.06 -20.99
CA ARG A 295 1.74 -7.02 -21.56
C ARG A 295 2.79 -6.87 -20.46
N THR A 296 2.55 -5.95 -19.53
CA THR A 296 3.47 -5.65 -18.42
C THR A 296 3.64 -6.85 -17.48
N LEU A 297 2.58 -7.59 -17.20
CA LEU A 297 2.64 -8.82 -16.39
C LEU A 297 3.44 -9.94 -17.08
N ALA A 298 3.33 -10.03 -18.41
CA ALA A 298 4.12 -10.96 -19.23
C ALA A 298 5.62 -10.62 -19.14
N ASP A 299 5.95 -9.35 -19.37
CA ASP A 299 7.33 -8.85 -19.41
C ASP A 299 8.03 -9.01 -18.06
N ASN A 300 7.28 -8.88 -16.96
CA ASN A 300 7.80 -9.05 -15.60
C ASN A 300 7.76 -10.50 -15.07
N ASN A 301 7.29 -11.48 -15.86
CA ASN A 301 7.10 -12.88 -15.44
C ASN A 301 6.24 -13.06 -14.16
N ILE A 302 5.32 -12.13 -13.89
CA ILE A 302 4.50 -12.15 -12.67
C ILE A 302 3.33 -13.13 -12.81
N ILE A 303 2.78 -13.27 -14.02
CA ILE A 303 1.77 -14.28 -14.34
C ILE A 303 2.27 -15.07 -15.54
N LYS A 304 2.23 -16.40 -15.47
CA LYS A 304 2.29 -17.22 -16.69
C LYS A 304 1.00 -16.95 -17.46
N ILE A 305 1.05 -16.05 -18.43
CA ILE A 305 -0.03 -15.89 -19.39
C ILE A 305 -0.08 -17.20 -20.18
N VAL A 306 -0.91 -18.13 -19.71
CA VAL A 306 -1.43 -19.18 -20.57
C VAL A 306 -2.32 -18.41 -21.53
N THR A 307 -1.74 -18.00 -22.65
CA THR A 307 -2.53 -17.57 -23.78
C THR A 307 -3.46 -18.74 -24.04
N GLN A 308 -4.74 -18.61 -23.67
CA GLN A 308 -5.78 -19.47 -24.22
C GLN A 308 -5.78 -19.10 -25.71
N LYS A 309 -4.86 -19.73 -26.43
CA LYS A 309 -4.89 -19.81 -27.87
C LYS A 309 -6.28 -20.36 -28.13
N ASN A 310 -7.12 -19.54 -28.75
CA ASN A 310 -8.52 -19.85 -28.98
C ASN A 310 -8.56 -21.12 -29.84
N ASP A 311 -8.55 -22.27 -29.17
CA ASP A 311 -8.27 -23.58 -29.75
C ASP A 311 -9.39 -23.97 -30.71
N THR A 312 -10.50 -23.23 -30.68
CA THR A 312 -11.56 -23.25 -31.68
C THR A 312 -11.02 -23.14 -33.11
N GLN A 313 -10.03 -22.28 -33.38
CA GLN A 313 -9.44 -22.18 -34.73
C GLN A 313 -8.53 -23.38 -35.07
N VAL A 314 -7.83 -23.93 -34.08
CA VAL A 314 -6.95 -25.11 -34.26
C VAL A 314 -7.79 -26.39 -34.42
N ILE A 315 -8.88 -26.52 -33.67
CA ILE A 315 -9.89 -27.57 -33.77
C ILE A 315 -10.59 -27.49 -35.13
N LEU A 316 -10.94 -26.28 -35.60
CA LEU A 316 -11.53 -26.10 -36.94
C LEU A 316 -10.54 -26.50 -38.04
N LEU A 317 -9.28 -26.09 -37.94
CA LEU A 317 -8.22 -26.46 -38.90
C LEU A 317 -7.94 -27.96 -38.93
N THR A 318 -7.88 -28.60 -37.76
CA THR A 318 -7.67 -30.06 -37.66
C THR A 318 -8.89 -30.84 -38.17
N ALA A 319 -10.11 -30.37 -37.92
CA ALA A 319 -11.33 -30.95 -38.48
C ALA A 319 -11.36 -30.85 -40.02
N ILE A 320 -10.99 -29.68 -40.59
CA ILE A 320 -10.90 -29.49 -42.04
C ILE A 320 -9.85 -30.42 -42.66
N LEU A 321 -8.67 -30.53 -42.04
CA LEU A 321 -7.60 -31.40 -42.53
C LEU A 321 -8.02 -32.88 -42.47
N GLY A 322 -8.67 -33.31 -41.38
CA GLY A 322 -9.23 -34.65 -41.24
C GLY A 322 -10.28 -34.97 -42.31
N PHE A 323 -11.15 -34.00 -42.62
CA PHE A 323 -12.15 -34.16 -43.68
C PHE A 323 -11.50 -34.32 -45.08
N ILE A 324 -10.46 -33.54 -45.39
CA ILE A 324 -9.73 -33.64 -46.66
C ILE A 324 -9.07 -35.02 -46.82
N VAL A 325 -8.43 -35.53 -45.75
CA VAL A 325 -7.81 -36.87 -45.77
C VAL A 325 -8.85 -37.96 -45.98
N MET A 326 -10.01 -37.86 -45.31
CA MET A 326 -11.11 -38.80 -45.50
C MET A 326 -11.64 -38.78 -46.95
N LEU A 327 -11.78 -37.59 -47.55
CA LEU A 327 -12.22 -37.44 -48.94
C LEU A 327 -11.23 -38.05 -49.94
N LEU A 328 -9.92 -37.86 -49.70
CA LEU A 328 -8.87 -38.50 -50.50
C LEU A 328 -8.90 -40.03 -50.39
N LEU A 329 -9.14 -40.58 -49.19
CA LEU A 329 -9.29 -42.02 -48.99
C LEU A 329 -10.51 -42.58 -49.75
N ILE A 330 -11.64 -41.87 -49.71
CA ILE A 330 -12.85 -42.23 -50.46
C ILE A 330 -12.56 -42.23 -51.96
N ILE A 331 -11.90 -41.19 -52.49
CA ILE A 331 -11.51 -41.11 -53.91
C ILE A 331 -10.57 -42.26 -54.29
N LEU A 332 -9.60 -42.61 -53.44
CA LEU A 332 -8.69 -43.74 -53.68
C LEU A 332 -9.43 -45.09 -53.69
N LEU A 333 -10.40 -45.28 -52.79
CA LEU A 333 -11.25 -46.48 -52.76
C LEU A 333 -12.13 -46.58 -54.01
N PHE A 334 -12.73 -45.48 -54.47
CA PHE A 334 -13.49 -45.44 -55.72
C PHE A 334 -12.61 -45.70 -56.95
N LYS A 335 -11.38 -45.14 -56.99
CA LYS A 335 -10.41 -45.45 -58.06
C LYS A 335 -10.00 -46.92 -58.07
N LYS A 336 -9.81 -47.54 -56.89
CA LYS A 336 -9.47 -48.96 -56.77
C LYS A 336 -10.62 -49.87 -57.19
N SER A 337 -11.87 -49.48 -56.88
CA SER A 337 -13.08 -50.18 -57.34
C SER A 337 -13.21 -50.15 -58.87
N LYS A 338 -13.02 -48.97 -59.49
CA LYS A 338 -13.12 -48.82 -60.95
C LYS A 338 -12.07 -49.64 -61.70
N ARG A 339 -10.82 -49.71 -61.21
CA ARG A 339 -9.77 -50.58 -61.78
C ARG A 339 -10.05 -52.08 -61.68
N LYS A 340 -10.91 -52.54 -60.77
CA LYS A 340 -11.34 -53.94 -60.71
C LYS A 340 -12.43 -54.26 -61.74
N SER A 341 -13.25 -53.28 -62.11
CA SER A 341 -14.23 -53.42 -63.20
C SER A 341 -13.56 -53.54 -64.57
N GLU A 342 -12.54 -52.72 -64.84
CA GLU A 342 -11.84 -52.72 -66.15
C GLU A 342 -10.95 -53.96 -66.37
N ARG A 343 -10.45 -54.61 -65.31
CA ARG A 343 -9.72 -55.90 -65.43
C ARG A 343 -10.62 -57.14 -65.52
N GLY A 344 -11.91 -57.00 -65.22
CA GLY A 344 -12.88 -58.09 -65.36
C GLY A 344 -13.24 -58.38 -66.82
N ASP A 345 -13.29 -57.33 -67.66
CA ASP A 345 -13.70 -57.45 -69.06
C ASP A 345 -12.55 -57.91 -69.98
N GLU A 346 -11.28 -57.66 -69.62
CA GLU A 346 -10.12 -58.10 -70.42
C GLU A 346 -9.82 -59.61 -70.28
N TYR A 347 -10.34 -60.27 -69.24
CA TYR A 347 -10.20 -61.72 -69.04
C TYR A 347 -11.30 -62.55 -69.72
N VAL A 348 -12.39 -61.93 -70.19
CA VAL A 348 -13.45 -62.65 -70.92
C VAL A 348 -13.13 -62.72 -72.42
N THR A 349 -12.52 -61.68 -73.00
CA THR A 349 -12.20 -61.65 -74.45
C THR A 349 -10.98 -62.50 -74.85
N SER A 350 -10.08 -62.84 -73.92
CA SER A 350 -8.89 -63.66 -74.22
C SER A 350 -9.14 -65.18 -74.17
N LYS A 351 -10.31 -65.64 -73.69
CA LYS A 351 -10.65 -67.06 -73.64
C LYS A 351 -11.37 -67.57 -74.89
N GLU A 352 -12.04 -66.72 -75.66
CA GLU A 352 -12.72 -67.13 -76.91
C GLU A 352 -11.80 -67.22 -78.15
N THR A 353 -10.59 -66.64 -78.10
CA THR A 353 -9.66 -66.64 -79.26
C THR A 353 -8.61 -67.76 -79.24
N LEU A 354 -8.51 -68.57 -78.18
CA LEU A 354 -7.52 -69.64 -78.05
C LEU A 354 -8.05 -71.06 -78.32
N GLU A 355 -9.36 -71.25 -78.55
CA GLU A 355 -9.94 -72.55 -78.91
C GLU A 355 -10.21 -72.75 -80.42
N ALA A 356 -9.96 -71.74 -81.27
CA ALA A 356 -10.24 -71.81 -82.71
C ALA A 356 -9.06 -72.28 -83.60
N THR A 357 -7.95 -72.80 -83.06
CA THR A 357 -6.77 -73.23 -83.84
C THR A 357 -6.29 -74.66 -83.55
N LYS A 358 -7.20 -75.54 -83.12
CA LYS A 358 -7.01 -76.99 -83.18
C LYS A 358 -8.14 -77.63 -83.97
N ASN A 359 -7.99 -77.65 -85.29
CA ASN A 359 -8.32 -78.77 -86.19
C ASN A 359 -7.93 -78.42 -87.63
#